data_AF-A0A5C7IWX7-F1
#
_entry.id   AF-A0A5C7IWX7-F1
#
_cell.length_a   1.000
_cell.length_b   1.000
_cell.length_c   1.000
_cell.angle_alpha   90.00
_cell.angle_beta   90.00
_cell.angle_gamma   90.00
#
_symmetry.space_group_name_H-M   'P 1'
#
loop_
_entity.id
_entity.type
_entity.pdbx_description
1 polymer ?
#
loop_
_entity_poly.entity_id
_entity_poly.type
_entity_poly.pdbx_seq_one_letter_code
_entity_poly.pdbx_strand_id
1 'polypeptide(L)'
;MVPIRVHTILISTQHDETVTNEQIAQDLKEHVIKPVIPAQYLDDKTIFHLNPSGRFVIGGPHGDVGLTGRKIIIDTYGGWGAHGGGAFSGKDPTKVSYAIGVPEPLFVFVDTYKTRKIPDKDILVLIKENFDFRPGMIAINLDLKRGGNLRYLKTAAYVHFGWDDPDFTWETLLIKKKSMRKMWQPKLRFSKKHSGLWICPRGPVRMACQEAWAGSGPVRGGGVANQVRHGGVPRSGLQDDGPPDRPATARGSGGSQEAD
;
A
#
# COMPACT_ATOMS: atom_id res chain seq x y z
N MET A 1 6.35 15.79 14.30
CA MET A 1 7.69 15.17 14.36
C MET A 1 8.48 15.71 13.18
N VAL A 2 9.79 15.95 13.34
CA VAL A 2 10.66 16.42 12.25
C VAL A 2 11.73 15.34 12.01
N PRO A 3 11.90 14.84 10.77
CA PRO A 3 12.89 13.80 10.49
C PRO A 3 14.31 14.33 10.73
N ILE A 4 15.16 13.49 11.33
CA ILE A 4 16.54 13.85 11.72
C ILE A 4 17.56 13.18 10.81
N ARG A 5 17.50 11.84 10.69
CA ARG A 5 18.40 11.02 9.87
C ARG A 5 17.74 9.71 9.46
N VAL A 6 18.27 9.05 8.44
CA VAL A 6 17.89 7.68 8.07
C VAL A 6 18.77 6.69 8.83
N HIS A 7 18.14 5.89 9.71
CA HIS A 7 18.87 4.96 10.56
C HIS A 7 19.37 3.72 9.79
N THR A 8 18.48 3.02 9.11
CA THR A 8 18.78 1.75 8.45
C THR A 8 18.06 1.66 7.11
N ILE A 9 18.76 1.29 6.05
CA ILE A 9 18.19 1.03 4.72
C ILE A 9 18.32 -0.45 4.42
N LEU A 10 17.21 -1.07 4.02
CA LEU A 10 17.14 -2.46 3.60
C LEU A 10 16.64 -2.51 2.15
N ILE A 11 17.38 -3.20 1.29
CA ILE A 11 16.95 -3.49 -0.07
C ILE A 11 17.23 -4.97 -0.34
N SER A 12 16.20 -5.70 -0.74
CA SER A 12 16.32 -7.03 -1.32
C SER A 12 15.74 -6.98 -2.73
N THR A 13 16.59 -7.17 -3.73
CA THR A 13 16.20 -7.16 -5.14
C THR A 13 16.50 -8.48 -5.81
N GLN A 14 15.58 -8.93 -6.67
CA GLN A 14 15.84 -10.02 -7.58
C GLN A 14 16.93 -9.61 -8.57
N HIS A 15 17.79 -10.55 -8.96
CA HIS A 15 18.90 -10.30 -9.88
C HIS A 15 19.18 -11.52 -10.78
N ASP A 16 19.94 -11.32 -11.85
CA ASP A 16 20.41 -12.41 -12.70
C ASP A 16 21.53 -13.22 -12.03
N GLU A 17 21.89 -14.36 -12.61
CA GLU A 17 22.92 -15.24 -12.05
C GLU A 17 24.35 -14.74 -12.26
N THR A 18 24.54 -13.71 -13.08
CA THR A 18 25.85 -13.26 -13.56
C THR A 18 26.45 -12.18 -12.67
N VAL A 19 25.61 -11.44 -11.94
CA VAL A 19 26.06 -10.34 -11.08
C VAL A 19 26.48 -10.84 -9.68
N THR A 20 27.57 -10.28 -9.16
CA THR A 20 28.06 -10.59 -7.80
C THR A 20 27.37 -9.71 -6.74
N ASN A 21 27.36 -10.17 -5.48
CA ASN A 21 26.74 -9.42 -4.39
C ASN A 21 27.42 -8.07 -4.14
N GLU A 22 28.74 -7.99 -4.35
CA GLU A 22 29.52 -6.76 -4.21
C GLU A 22 29.08 -5.73 -5.25
N GLN A 23 28.91 -6.17 -6.50
CA GLN A 23 28.44 -5.33 -7.59
C GLN A 23 27.01 -4.84 -7.33
N ILE A 24 26.10 -5.72 -6.91
CA ILE A 24 24.73 -5.35 -6.52
C ILE A 24 24.76 -4.30 -5.41
N ALA A 25 25.55 -4.52 -4.36
CA ALA A 25 25.61 -3.60 -3.22
C ALA A 25 26.15 -2.23 -3.62
N GLN A 26 27.13 -2.16 -4.53
CA GLN A 26 27.66 -0.92 -5.07
C GLN A 26 26.60 -0.20 -5.93
N ASP A 27 25.97 -0.91 -6.85
CA ASP A 27 24.99 -0.34 -7.79
C ASP A 27 23.73 0.14 -7.08
N LEU A 28 23.25 -0.60 -6.07
CA LEU A 28 22.13 -0.17 -5.24
C LEU A 28 22.47 1.12 -4.48
N LYS A 29 23.70 1.25 -3.96
CA LYS A 29 24.11 2.49 -3.29
C LYS A 29 24.15 3.67 -4.26
N GLU A 30 24.77 3.49 -5.42
CA GLU A 30 25.02 4.58 -6.36
C GLU A 30 23.78 4.99 -7.16
N HIS A 31 23.05 4.01 -7.68
CA HIS A 31 21.98 4.25 -8.66
C HIS A 31 20.58 4.24 -8.04
N VAL A 32 20.41 3.74 -6.83
CA VAL A 32 19.09 3.69 -6.15
C VAL A 32 19.06 4.56 -4.91
N ILE A 33 19.98 4.35 -3.96
CA ILE A 33 19.91 5.02 -2.65
C ILE A 33 20.28 6.49 -2.75
N LYS A 34 21.45 6.82 -3.30
CA LYS A 34 21.94 8.21 -3.40
C LYS A 34 21.00 9.13 -4.20
N PRO A 35 20.38 8.71 -5.32
CA PRO A 35 19.48 9.57 -6.07
C PRO A 35 18.12 9.77 -5.39
N VAL A 36 17.69 8.84 -4.54
CA VAL A 36 16.36 8.86 -3.91
C VAL A 36 16.39 9.53 -2.54
N ILE A 37 17.40 9.23 -1.71
CA ILE A 37 17.46 9.73 -0.34
C ILE A 37 18.28 11.03 -0.31
N PRO A 38 17.72 12.15 0.19
CA PRO A 38 18.47 13.39 0.32
C PRO A 38 19.72 13.21 1.19
N ALA A 39 20.87 13.68 0.68
CA ALA A 39 22.18 13.50 1.33
C ALA A 39 22.22 14.00 2.78
N GLN A 40 21.43 15.00 3.13
CA GLN A 40 21.32 15.55 4.49
C GLN A 40 20.84 14.54 5.55
N TYR A 41 20.21 13.44 5.14
CA TYR A 41 19.72 12.39 6.05
C TYR A 41 20.62 11.16 6.08
N LEU A 42 21.68 11.12 5.24
CA LEU A 42 22.64 10.03 5.20
C LEU A 42 23.91 10.45 5.95
N ASP A 43 24.37 9.59 6.85
CA ASP A 43 25.60 9.80 7.59
C ASP A 43 26.40 8.49 7.70
N ASP A 44 27.61 8.56 8.25
CA ASP A 44 28.52 7.42 8.40
C ASP A 44 27.95 6.32 9.32
N LYS A 45 26.90 6.62 10.09
CA LYS A 45 26.20 5.67 10.98
C LYS A 45 24.95 5.08 10.33
N THR A 46 24.64 5.41 9.08
CA THR A 46 23.52 4.79 8.37
C THR A 46 23.87 3.33 8.07
N ILE A 47 23.00 2.43 8.51
CA ILE A 47 23.19 0.98 8.37
C ILE A 47 22.61 0.55 7.02
N PHE A 48 23.36 -0.23 6.24
CA PHE A 48 22.93 -0.73 4.93
C PHE A 48 22.83 -2.26 4.95
N HIS A 49 21.63 -2.79 4.70
CA HIS A 49 21.39 -4.20 4.43
C HIS A 49 21.00 -4.36 2.97
N LEU A 50 21.94 -4.79 2.13
CA LEU A 50 21.76 -4.91 0.68
C LEU A 50 21.86 -6.38 0.31
N ASN A 51 20.75 -6.96 -0.15
CA ASN A 51 20.56 -8.39 -0.35
C ASN A 51 21.14 -9.23 0.80
N PRO A 52 20.67 -9.05 2.06
CA PRO A 52 21.27 -9.71 3.23
C PRO A 52 21.16 -11.25 3.19
N SER A 53 20.22 -11.80 2.41
CA SER A 53 20.12 -13.25 2.17
C SER A 53 21.15 -13.78 1.17
N GLY A 54 21.94 -12.90 0.53
CA GLY A 54 22.82 -13.23 -0.58
C GLY A 54 22.05 -13.38 -1.88
N ARG A 55 22.03 -14.60 -2.44
CA ARG A 55 21.48 -14.87 -3.77
C ARG A 55 19.95 -14.80 -3.80
N PHE A 56 19.40 -13.99 -4.70
CA PHE A 56 17.96 -13.83 -4.94
C PHE A 56 17.66 -13.87 -6.45
N VAL A 57 17.81 -15.04 -7.06
CA VAL A 57 17.59 -15.23 -8.51
C VAL A 57 16.14 -15.60 -8.82
N ILE A 58 15.56 -16.51 -8.02
CA ILE A 58 14.16 -16.91 -8.16
C ILE A 58 13.29 -15.86 -7.47
N GLY A 59 12.32 -15.30 -8.19
CA GLY A 59 11.40 -14.29 -7.66
C GLY A 59 10.05 -14.30 -8.37
N GLY A 60 9.24 -13.28 -8.09
CA GLY A 60 7.87 -13.18 -8.58
C GLY A 60 6.97 -14.33 -8.08
N PRO A 61 5.88 -14.63 -8.80
CA PRO A 61 4.92 -15.68 -8.42
C PRO A 61 5.53 -17.08 -8.31
N HIS A 62 6.69 -17.31 -8.91
CA HIS A 62 7.42 -18.59 -8.81
C HIS A 62 7.99 -18.83 -7.41
N GLY A 63 8.42 -17.76 -6.73
CA GLY A 63 9.01 -17.83 -5.39
C GLY A 63 8.02 -17.54 -4.25
N ASP A 64 7.00 -16.70 -4.50
CA ASP A 64 5.99 -16.32 -3.50
C ASP A 64 4.66 -15.96 -4.16
N VAL A 65 3.56 -16.53 -3.66
CA VAL A 65 2.23 -16.34 -4.24
C VAL A 65 1.68 -14.96 -3.89
N GLY A 66 1.36 -14.18 -4.93
CA GLY A 66 0.71 -12.87 -4.78
C GLY A 66 -0.82 -12.97 -4.70
N LEU A 67 -1.44 -12.20 -3.81
CA LEU A 67 -2.89 -11.96 -3.80
C LEU A 67 -3.20 -10.46 -3.74
N THR A 68 -4.24 -10.04 -4.44
CA THR A 68 -4.73 -8.66 -4.42
C THR A 68 -5.09 -8.22 -2.99
N GLY A 69 -4.72 -7.01 -2.61
CA GLY A 69 -5.04 -6.46 -1.29
C GLY A 69 -4.15 -6.98 -0.15
N ARG A 70 -2.97 -7.54 -0.44
CA ARG A 70 -1.97 -7.96 0.56
C ARG A 70 -0.85 -6.94 0.80
N LYS A 71 -1.04 -5.71 0.35
CA LYS A 71 -0.10 -4.59 0.46
C LYS A 71 -0.79 -3.28 0.92
N ILE A 72 -1.88 -3.39 1.67
CA ILE A 72 -2.72 -2.22 2.05
C ILE A 72 -1.98 -1.13 2.86
N ILE A 73 -1.04 -1.50 3.72
CA ILE A 73 -0.24 -0.52 4.48
C ILE A 73 0.79 0.16 3.59
N ILE A 74 1.29 -0.59 2.61
CA ILE A 74 2.20 -0.15 1.56
C ILE A 74 1.49 0.81 0.60
N ASP A 75 0.22 0.55 0.30
CA ASP A 75 -0.63 1.36 -0.57
C ASP A 75 -1.09 2.68 0.07
N THR A 76 -0.90 2.84 1.39
CA THR A 76 -1.38 3.99 2.15
C THR A 76 -0.24 4.84 2.73
N TYR A 77 0.12 4.62 3.99
CA TYR A 77 0.91 5.57 4.78
C TYR A 77 2.11 4.91 5.48
N GLY A 78 2.51 3.70 5.09
CA GLY A 78 3.68 3.04 5.70
C GLY A 78 3.50 2.71 7.19
N GLY A 79 2.25 2.63 7.66
CA GLY A 79 1.93 2.40 9.08
C GLY A 79 1.71 3.68 9.89
N TRP A 80 1.92 4.85 9.30
CA TRP A 80 1.50 6.12 9.90
C TRP A 80 -0.02 6.33 9.81
N GLY A 81 -0.58 7.09 10.75
CA GLY A 81 -2.02 7.33 10.80
C GLY A 81 -2.80 6.08 11.23
N ALA A 82 -3.74 5.64 10.39
CA ALA A 82 -4.54 4.44 10.64
C ALA A 82 -5.03 3.81 9.33
N HIS A 83 -5.40 2.54 9.37
CA HIS A 83 -5.93 1.81 8.21
C HIS A 83 -7.20 1.03 8.58
N GLY A 84 -8.28 1.20 7.81
CA GLY A 84 -9.58 0.56 8.06
C GLY A 84 -9.70 -0.91 7.60
N GLY A 85 -8.63 -1.46 7.00
CA GLY A 85 -8.52 -2.86 6.57
C GLY A 85 -8.96 -3.16 5.13
N GLY A 86 -9.72 -2.28 4.49
CA GLY A 86 -10.16 -2.46 3.11
C GLY A 86 -9.04 -2.25 2.08
N ALA A 87 -8.83 -3.20 1.17
CA ALA A 87 -7.97 -3.03 0.00
C ALA A 87 -8.59 -2.10 -1.07
N PHE A 88 -7.76 -1.56 -1.97
CA PHE A 88 -8.20 -0.67 -3.06
C PHE A 88 -8.35 -1.39 -4.41
N SER A 89 -7.26 -1.98 -4.92
CA SER A 89 -7.20 -2.56 -6.27
C SER A 89 -8.28 -3.63 -6.50
N GLY A 90 -8.90 -3.59 -7.68
CA GLY A 90 -9.97 -4.52 -8.08
C GLY A 90 -11.37 -4.12 -7.61
N LYS A 91 -11.53 -2.93 -7.01
CA LYS A 91 -12.84 -2.40 -6.59
C LYS A 91 -13.23 -1.19 -7.41
N ASP A 92 -14.51 -1.13 -7.75
CA ASP A 92 -15.11 0.06 -8.34
C ASP A 92 -15.34 1.14 -7.25
N PRO A 93 -15.46 2.43 -7.60
CA PRO A 93 -15.50 3.52 -6.63
C PRO A 93 -16.78 3.58 -5.78
N THR A 94 -17.75 2.68 -5.97
CA THR A 94 -18.91 2.56 -5.07
C THR A 94 -18.56 1.83 -3.76
N LYS A 95 -17.44 1.11 -3.71
CA LYS A 95 -17.05 0.26 -2.58
C LYS A 95 -16.42 1.09 -1.45
N VAL A 96 -17.27 1.62 -0.58
CA VAL A 96 -16.87 2.30 0.66
C VAL A 96 -17.34 1.50 1.88
N SER A 97 -16.56 1.52 2.96
CA SER A 97 -16.91 0.83 4.21
C SER A 97 -17.82 1.70 5.08
N TYR A 98 -19.12 1.61 4.84
CA TYR A 98 -20.19 2.17 5.67
C TYR A 98 -21.22 1.08 5.98
N ALA A 99 -22.25 1.41 6.79
CA ALA A 99 -23.41 0.55 6.89
C ALA A 99 -24.03 0.37 5.50
N ILE A 100 -24.23 -0.89 5.09
CA ILE A 100 -24.73 -1.23 3.75
C ILE A 100 -26.12 -0.60 3.57
N GLY A 101 -26.29 0.16 2.47
CA GLY A 101 -27.55 0.85 2.14
C GLY A 101 -27.73 2.20 2.83
N VAL A 102 -26.81 2.63 3.68
CA VAL A 102 -26.84 3.96 4.33
C VAL A 102 -25.90 4.91 3.58
N PRO A 103 -26.41 6.00 2.98
CA PRO A 103 -25.56 6.93 2.24
C PRO A 103 -24.68 7.80 3.15
N GLU A 104 -25.14 8.11 4.36
CA GLU A 104 -24.43 8.96 5.30
C GLU A 104 -23.40 8.18 6.12
N PRO A 105 -22.22 8.76 6.44
CA PRO A 105 -21.24 8.12 7.30
C PRO A 105 -21.77 8.05 8.75
N LEU A 106 -21.65 6.88 9.38
CA LEU A 106 -22.05 6.70 10.78
C LEU A 106 -21.20 7.53 11.74
N PHE A 107 -19.92 7.70 11.42
CA PHE A 107 -18.97 8.39 12.30
C PHE A 107 -17.87 9.05 11.47
N VAL A 108 -17.53 10.28 11.85
CA VAL A 108 -16.42 11.05 11.27
C VAL A 108 -15.61 11.61 12.43
N PHE A 109 -14.31 11.35 12.42
CA PHE A 109 -13.38 11.74 13.48
C PHE A 109 -12.16 12.46 12.90
N VAL A 110 -11.66 13.43 13.65
CA VAL A 110 -10.51 14.25 13.28
C VAL A 110 -9.61 14.35 14.49
N ASP A 111 -8.34 13.99 14.31
CA ASP A 111 -7.27 14.23 15.27
C ASP A 111 -6.13 14.95 14.56
N THR A 112 -5.70 16.07 15.12
CA THR A 112 -4.62 16.90 14.60
C THR A 112 -3.30 16.68 15.34
N TYR A 113 -3.23 15.70 16.24
CA TYR A 113 -2.06 15.42 17.07
C TYR A 113 -1.56 16.66 17.81
N LYS A 114 -2.50 17.52 18.26
CA LYS A 114 -2.24 18.79 18.96
C LYS A 114 -1.49 19.84 18.13
N THR A 115 -1.42 19.71 16.80
CA THR A 115 -0.77 20.70 15.92
C THR A 115 -1.68 21.87 15.50
N ARG A 116 -2.95 21.81 15.89
CA ARG A 116 -4.02 22.71 15.44
C ARG A 116 -3.88 24.16 15.93
N LYS A 117 -4.42 25.09 15.13
CA LYS A 117 -4.70 26.49 15.52
C LYS A 117 -6.12 26.70 16.02
N ILE A 118 -7.05 25.83 15.62
CA ILE A 118 -8.46 25.84 16.00
C ILE A 118 -8.82 24.48 16.62
N PRO A 119 -9.83 24.39 17.50
CA PRO A 119 -10.28 23.11 18.05
C PRO A 119 -10.70 22.09 16.98
N ASP A 120 -10.43 20.80 17.22
CA ASP A 120 -10.73 19.70 16.28
C ASP A 120 -12.23 19.59 16.00
N LYS A 121 -13.07 19.94 16.97
CA LYS A 121 -14.53 20.04 16.79
C LYS A 121 -14.92 21.04 15.69
N ASP A 122 -14.21 22.16 15.60
CA ASP A 122 -14.53 23.20 14.64
C ASP A 122 -13.99 22.82 13.26
N ILE A 123 -12.84 22.11 13.22
CA ILE A 123 -12.32 21.48 11.99
C ILE A 123 -13.33 20.45 11.46
N LEU A 124 -13.89 19.62 12.35
CA LEU A 124 -14.89 18.62 11.97
C LEU A 124 -16.15 19.27 11.36
N VAL A 125 -16.63 20.37 11.92
CA VAL A 125 -17.76 21.13 11.35
C VAL A 125 -17.40 21.65 9.96
N LEU A 126 -16.22 22.26 9.79
CA LEU A 126 -15.76 22.72 8.49
C LEU A 126 -15.65 21.59 7.46
N ILE A 127 -15.16 20.41 7.87
CA ILE A 127 -15.07 19.26 6.98
C ILE A 127 -16.46 18.81 6.53
N LYS A 128 -17.40 18.66 7.46
CA LYS A 128 -18.79 18.25 7.16
C LYS A 128 -19.52 19.25 6.25
N GLU A 129 -19.20 20.54 6.33
CA GLU A 129 -19.79 21.57 5.46
C GLU A 129 -19.21 21.60 4.03
N ASN A 130 -17.94 21.21 3.86
CA ASN A 130 -17.24 21.37 2.58
C ASN A 130 -17.14 20.06 1.78
N PHE A 131 -17.23 18.92 2.45
CA PHE A 131 -17.11 17.60 1.84
C PHE A 131 -18.42 16.83 2.00
N ASP A 132 -18.92 16.33 0.87
CA ASP A 132 -20.06 15.42 0.82
C ASP A 132 -19.53 13.99 0.86
N PHE A 133 -19.80 13.29 1.97
CA PHE A 133 -19.30 11.94 2.23
C PHE A 133 -20.17 10.83 1.66
N ARG A 134 -21.27 11.16 0.98
CA ARG A 134 -22.13 10.15 0.36
C ARG A 134 -21.35 9.47 -0.78
N PRO A 135 -21.32 8.13 -0.88
CA PRO A 135 -20.49 7.42 -1.86
C PRO A 135 -20.67 7.90 -3.31
N GLY A 136 -21.92 8.16 -3.72
CA GLY A 136 -22.22 8.69 -5.05
C GLY A 136 -21.63 10.08 -5.29
N MET A 137 -21.65 10.96 -4.27
CA MET A 137 -21.12 12.30 -4.35
C MET A 137 -19.60 12.32 -4.31
N ILE A 138 -18.97 11.43 -3.54
CA ILE A 138 -17.52 11.22 -3.57
C ILE A 138 -17.09 10.84 -5.00
N ALA A 139 -17.76 9.86 -5.60
CA ALA A 139 -17.42 9.39 -6.94
C ALA A 139 -17.56 10.48 -8.01
N ILE A 140 -18.57 11.35 -7.90
CA ILE A 140 -18.78 12.48 -8.81
C ILE A 140 -17.76 13.60 -8.55
N ASN A 141 -17.60 14.02 -7.30
CA ASN A 141 -16.74 15.15 -6.93
C ASN A 141 -15.26 14.88 -7.25
N LEU A 142 -14.83 13.63 -7.16
CA LEU A 142 -13.47 13.20 -7.49
C LEU A 142 -13.36 12.63 -8.92
N ASP A 143 -14.42 12.66 -9.73
CA ASP A 143 -14.41 12.16 -11.10
C ASP A 143 -13.85 10.72 -11.21
N LEU A 144 -14.29 9.84 -10.30
CA LEU A 144 -13.76 8.48 -10.16
C LEU A 144 -14.27 7.52 -11.24
N LYS A 145 -15.37 7.86 -11.90
CA LYS A 145 -15.91 7.04 -13.00
C LYS A 145 -15.25 7.36 -14.35
N ARG A 146 -14.33 8.33 -14.39
CA ARG A 146 -13.56 8.64 -15.60
C ARG A 146 -12.79 7.40 -16.06
N GLY A 147 -13.19 6.86 -17.19
CA GLY A 147 -12.46 5.81 -17.90
C GLY A 147 -11.27 6.38 -18.68
N GLY A 148 -10.39 5.49 -19.15
CA GLY A 148 -9.21 5.86 -19.92
C GLY A 148 -7.95 6.11 -19.07
N ASN A 149 -6.80 6.27 -19.72
CA ASN A 149 -5.48 6.56 -19.15
C ASN A 149 -4.93 5.57 -18.10
N LEU A 150 -5.58 4.40 -17.96
CA LEU A 150 -5.18 3.38 -16.99
C LEU A 150 -5.04 3.95 -15.57
N ARG A 151 -5.89 4.92 -15.20
CA ARG A 151 -5.83 5.68 -13.93
C ARG A 151 -5.57 4.80 -12.71
N TYR A 152 -6.37 3.74 -12.53
CA TYR A 152 -6.26 2.82 -11.39
C TYR A 152 -5.12 1.81 -11.51
N LEU A 153 -4.60 1.57 -12.73
CA LEU A 153 -3.40 0.74 -12.89
C LEU A 153 -2.17 1.50 -12.36
N LYS A 154 -2.10 2.82 -12.59
CA LYS A 154 -1.01 3.66 -12.09
C LYS A 154 -0.94 3.66 -10.55
N THR A 155 -2.07 3.53 -9.87
CA THR A 155 -2.11 3.48 -8.39
C THR A 155 -1.77 2.10 -7.82
N ALA A 156 -1.82 1.04 -8.62
CA ALA A 156 -1.66 -0.33 -8.14
C ALA A 156 -0.21 -0.68 -7.75
N ALA A 157 0.74 0.21 -8.03
CA ALA A 157 2.13 0.12 -7.60
C ALA A 157 2.61 1.49 -7.12
N TYR A 158 3.56 1.50 -6.18
CA TYR A 158 4.21 2.72 -5.67
C TYR A 158 3.28 3.69 -4.91
N VAL A 159 2.31 3.20 -4.14
CA VAL A 159 1.37 3.96 -3.27
C VAL A 159 0.26 4.72 -4.01
N HIS A 160 -0.93 4.84 -3.39
CA HIS A 160 -2.08 5.59 -3.92
C HIS A 160 -2.03 7.11 -3.68
N PHE A 161 -1.20 7.57 -2.73
CA PHE A 161 -1.20 8.95 -2.22
C PHE A 161 0.15 9.64 -2.39
N GLY A 162 0.15 10.98 -2.41
CA GLY A 162 1.39 11.79 -2.45
C GLY A 162 1.99 11.98 -3.85
N TRP A 163 1.17 11.85 -4.88
CA TRP A 163 1.56 11.99 -6.29
C TRP A 163 0.99 13.27 -6.90
N ASP A 164 1.75 13.92 -7.77
CA ASP A 164 1.32 15.14 -8.49
C ASP A 164 0.65 14.85 -9.85
N ASP A 165 0.20 13.62 -10.09
CA ASP A 165 -0.44 13.22 -11.35
C ASP A 165 -1.85 13.83 -11.44
N PRO A 166 -2.23 14.49 -12.56
CA PRO A 166 -3.56 15.09 -12.73
C PRO A 166 -4.71 14.06 -12.73
N ASP A 167 -4.42 12.79 -12.95
CA ASP A 167 -5.41 11.73 -12.76
C ASP A 167 -5.71 11.46 -11.28
N PHE A 168 -4.90 11.92 -10.33
CA PHE A 168 -5.17 11.72 -8.90
C PHE A 168 -5.87 12.94 -8.31
N THR A 169 -7.15 13.06 -8.65
CA THR A 169 -8.00 14.20 -8.25
C THR A 169 -8.12 14.39 -6.74
N TRP A 170 -7.92 13.35 -5.92
CA TRP A 170 -7.94 13.44 -4.46
C TRP A 170 -6.72 14.16 -3.87
N GLU A 171 -5.61 14.26 -4.61
CA GLU A 171 -4.43 15.04 -4.21
C GLU A 171 -4.63 16.54 -4.47
N THR A 172 -5.62 16.90 -5.30
CA THR A 172 -5.93 18.31 -5.57
C THR A 172 -6.60 18.96 -4.38
N LEU A 173 -6.02 20.06 -3.89
CA LEU A 173 -6.60 20.85 -2.80
C LEU A 173 -7.93 21.51 -3.21
N LEU A 174 -9.04 20.88 -2.86
CA LEU A 174 -10.40 21.40 -3.06
C LEU A 174 -10.76 22.47 -2.02
N ILE A 175 -10.05 23.60 -2.00
CA ILE A 175 -10.39 24.71 -1.08
C ILE A 175 -11.46 25.60 -1.71
N LYS A 176 -12.74 25.26 -1.47
CA LYS A 176 -13.90 26.02 -1.98
C LYS A 176 -14.11 27.37 -1.27
N LYS A 177 -13.82 27.49 0.03
CA LYS A 177 -14.02 28.73 0.83
C LYS A 177 -12.72 29.54 1.01
N LYS A 178 -12.77 30.86 0.74
CA LYS A 178 -11.65 31.80 0.98
C LYS A 178 -11.15 31.80 2.44
N SER A 179 -12.01 31.53 3.41
CA SER A 179 -11.68 31.48 4.84
C SER A 179 -10.74 30.31 5.18
N MET A 180 -11.00 29.12 4.63
CA MET A 180 -10.11 27.96 4.76
C MET A 180 -8.76 28.20 4.09
N ARG A 181 -8.72 28.94 2.98
CA ARG A 181 -7.46 29.30 2.29
C ARG A 181 -6.50 30.08 3.18
N LYS A 182 -6.97 30.90 4.14
CA LYS A 182 -6.08 31.59 5.10
C LYS A 182 -5.57 30.64 6.20
N MET A 183 -6.33 29.61 6.53
CA MET A 183 -6.02 28.64 7.58
C MET A 183 -5.05 27.55 7.10
N TRP A 184 -5.28 27.06 5.88
CA TRP A 184 -4.53 25.99 5.21
C TRP A 184 -3.38 26.47 4.33
N GLN A 185 -3.16 27.79 4.22
CA GLN A 185 -1.97 28.30 3.56
C GLN A 185 -0.73 27.81 4.34
N PRO A 186 0.13 26.99 3.73
CA PRO A 186 1.42 26.72 4.33
C PRO A 186 2.14 28.06 4.41
N LYS A 187 2.64 28.46 5.60
CA LYS A 187 3.75 29.43 5.66
C LYS A 187 5.03 28.75 5.16
N LEU A 188 4.99 28.12 3.99
CA LEU A 188 6.19 27.79 3.25
C LEU A 188 6.56 29.06 2.50
N ARG A 189 7.31 29.94 3.18
CA ARG A 189 8.30 30.77 2.48
C ARG A 189 9.35 29.80 1.94
N PHE A 190 9.05 29.12 0.84
CA PHE A 190 10.12 28.67 -0.04
C PHE A 190 10.72 29.94 -0.62
N SER A 191 11.88 30.30 -0.08
CA SER A 191 12.77 31.29 -0.69
C SER A 191 12.97 30.91 -2.15
N LYS A 192 12.47 31.72 -3.08
CA LYS A 192 12.71 31.64 -4.53
C LYS A 192 14.18 31.93 -4.90
N LYS A 193 15.16 31.47 -4.10
CA LYS A 193 16.59 31.71 -4.36
C LYS A 193 17.43 30.46 -4.62
N HIS A 194 16.84 29.27 -4.64
CA HIS A 194 17.50 28.13 -5.28
C HIS A 194 16.49 27.48 -6.22
N SER A 195 16.81 27.56 -7.51
CA SER A 195 16.25 26.75 -8.59
C SER A 195 16.59 25.27 -8.34
N GLY A 196 15.99 24.67 -7.31
CA GLY A 196 15.97 23.24 -7.08
C GLY A 196 14.69 22.69 -7.71
N LEU A 197 14.82 22.37 -8.99
CA LEU A 197 13.79 21.74 -9.80
C LEU A 197 13.35 20.44 -9.08
N TRP A 198 12.08 20.34 -8.69
CA TRP A 198 11.46 19.04 -8.36
C TRP A 198 11.39 18.25 -9.67
N ILE A 199 12.52 17.66 -10.07
CA ILE A 199 12.57 16.70 -11.16
C ILE A 199 12.35 15.35 -10.51
N CYS A 200 11.16 14.78 -10.72
CA CYS A 200 11.06 13.35 -10.89
C CYS A 200 12.00 12.98 -12.06
N PRO A 201 13.17 12.32 -11.87
CA PRO A 201 14.02 11.96 -13.00
C PRO A 201 13.24 11.03 -13.94
N ARG A 202 13.04 11.49 -15.18
CA ARG A 202 12.52 10.67 -16.28
C ARG A 202 13.57 9.59 -16.56
N GLY A 203 13.27 8.34 -16.22
CA GLY A 203 14.16 7.20 -16.44
C GLY A 203 13.48 5.88 -16.03
N PRO A 204 13.78 4.75 -16.70
CA PRO A 204 12.93 3.56 -16.71
C PRO A 204 13.09 2.61 -15.51
N VAL A 205 13.83 2.97 -14.46
CA VAL A 205 14.05 2.09 -13.31
C VAL A 205 13.67 2.84 -12.03
N ARG A 206 12.52 2.49 -11.47
CA ARG A 206 12.08 3.01 -10.17
C ARG A 206 11.55 1.85 -9.33
N MET A 207 12.39 1.30 -8.47
CA MET A 207 11.96 0.33 -7.46
C MET A 207 11.33 1.03 -6.27
N ALA A 208 10.34 0.37 -5.68
CA ALA A 208 9.67 0.77 -4.45
C ALA A 208 10.61 0.45 -3.29
N CYS A 209 11.49 1.38 -2.94
CA CYS A 209 12.23 1.29 -1.69
C CYS A 209 11.32 1.77 -0.56
N GLN A 210 10.56 0.83 0.01
CA GLN A 210 9.63 1.11 1.08
C GLN A 210 10.35 1.05 2.43
N GLU A 211 10.57 2.24 2.98
CA GLU A 211 10.79 2.58 4.40
C GLU A 211 11.86 1.81 5.19
N ALA A 212 12.97 2.53 5.36
CA ALA A 212 13.85 2.47 6.50
C ALA A 212 13.07 2.50 7.84
N TRP A 213 13.15 1.43 8.62
CA TRP A 213 12.63 1.37 9.99
C TRP A 213 13.36 2.38 10.89
N ALA A 214 12.63 3.38 11.39
CA ALA A 214 13.05 4.21 12.52
C ALA A 214 12.37 3.69 13.80
N GLY A 215 12.94 2.63 14.38
CA GLY A 215 12.50 2.11 15.66
C GLY A 215 13.12 2.87 16.82
N SER A 216 12.31 3.67 17.55
CA SER A 216 12.65 4.08 18.92
C SER A 216 11.39 4.44 19.71
N GLY A 217 10.92 3.49 20.54
CA GLY A 217 9.87 3.69 21.54
C GLY A 217 9.61 2.41 22.35
N PRO A 218 9.39 2.47 23.68
CA PRO A 218 9.43 1.30 24.56
C PRO A 218 8.14 0.48 24.51
N VAL A 219 8.28 -0.83 24.31
CA VAL A 219 7.19 -1.81 24.43
C VAL A 219 6.93 -2.04 25.93
N ARG A 220 5.79 -1.57 26.43
CA ARG A 220 5.24 -2.03 27.72
C ARG A 220 4.43 -3.31 27.47
N GLY A 221 4.76 -4.34 28.26
CA GLY A 221 4.35 -5.71 28.03
C GLY A 221 2.87 -6.03 28.28
N GLY A 222 2.49 -7.21 27.80
CA GLY A 222 1.25 -7.89 28.13
C GLY A 222 1.12 -9.20 27.35
N GLY A 223 1.14 -10.33 28.06
CA GLY A 223 0.51 -11.59 27.64
C GLY A 223 1.40 -12.61 26.93
N VAL A 224 2.11 -13.43 27.72
CA VAL A 224 2.68 -14.71 27.30
C VAL A 224 1.53 -15.71 27.10
N ALA A 225 1.33 -16.21 25.88
CA ALA A 225 0.52 -17.41 25.62
C ALA A 225 1.47 -18.56 25.29
N ASN A 226 1.51 -19.54 26.20
CA ASN A 226 2.34 -20.73 26.17
C ASN A 226 2.12 -21.58 24.91
N GLN A 227 3.20 -21.88 24.18
CA GLN A 227 3.26 -23.01 23.25
C GLN A 227 3.40 -24.30 24.06
N VAL A 228 2.39 -25.17 24.00
CA VAL A 228 2.54 -26.57 24.42
C VAL A 228 3.16 -27.35 23.27
N ARG A 229 4.38 -27.85 23.50
CA ARG A 229 5.10 -28.79 22.63
C ARG A 229 4.59 -30.22 22.88
N HIS A 230 4.16 -30.89 21.83
CA HIS A 230 4.22 -32.35 21.69
C HIS A 230 4.85 -32.58 20.31
N GLY A 231 6.05 -33.15 20.15
CA GLY A 231 6.48 -34.47 20.60
C GLY A 231 6.36 -35.41 19.40
N GLY A 232 7.38 -35.47 18.54
CA GLY A 232 7.37 -36.28 17.32
C GLY A 232 7.81 -37.73 17.55
N VAL A 233 7.25 -38.66 16.74
CA VAL A 233 7.68 -40.05 16.52
C VAL A 233 7.30 -40.43 15.05
N PRO A 234 8.07 -41.27 14.32
CA PRO A 234 8.36 -41.07 12.89
C PRO A 234 7.46 -41.83 11.89
N ARG A 235 7.61 -41.47 10.61
CA ARG A 235 6.98 -42.07 9.41
C ARG A 235 7.36 -43.55 9.24
N SER A 236 6.34 -44.40 9.09
CA SER A 236 6.41 -45.69 8.37
C SER A 236 5.42 -45.65 7.21
N GLY A 237 5.88 -46.07 6.03
CA GLY A 237 5.20 -45.88 4.75
C GLY A 237 3.88 -46.64 4.61
N LEU A 238 3.02 -46.10 3.75
CA LEU A 238 1.86 -46.78 3.18
C LEU A 238 1.66 -46.25 1.76
N GLN A 239 1.39 -47.20 0.87
CA GLN A 239 1.36 -47.12 -0.58
C GLN A 239 0.15 -46.33 -1.09
N ASP A 240 0.32 -45.86 -2.32
CA ASP A 240 -0.58 -45.01 -3.10
C ASP A 240 -1.65 -45.89 -3.76
N ASP A 241 -2.88 -45.90 -3.22
CA ASP A 241 -4.02 -46.61 -3.82
C ASP A 241 -5.03 -45.60 -4.37
N GLY A 242 -5.09 -45.52 -5.71
CA GLY A 242 -6.00 -44.67 -6.47
C GLY A 242 -7.49 -45.08 -6.39
N PRO A 243 -8.41 -44.26 -6.93
CA PRO A 243 -9.85 -44.45 -6.77
C PRO A 243 -10.39 -45.61 -7.62
N PRO A 244 -11.34 -46.42 -7.12
CA PRO A 244 -11.91 -47.53 -7.89
C PRO A 244 -13.05 -47.09 -8.83
N ASP A 245 -13.00 -47.58 -10.06
CA ASP A 245 -14.02 -47.48 -11.10
C ASP A 245 -15.17 -48.50 -10.93
N ARG A 246 -16.31 -48.16 -11.57
CA ARG A 246 -17.71 -48.64 -11.44
C ARG A 246 -17.97 -50.15 -11.72
N PRO A 247 -19.24 -50.59 -11.56
CA PRO A 247 -19.85 -51.50 -12.54
C PRO A 247 -21.13 -50.94 -13.20
N ALA A 248 -21.29 -51.31 -14.47
CA ALA A 248 -22.40 -51.00 -15.36
C ALA A 248 -23.57 -51.98 -15.19
N THR A 249 -24.80 -51.51 -15.35
CA THR A 249 -26.00 -52.33 -15.58
C THR A 249 -26.73 -51.86 -16.84
N ALA A 250 -27.09 -52.81 -17.71
CA ALA A 250 -27.66 -52.60 -19.03
C ALA A 250 -29.13 -53.09 -19.13
N ARG A 251 -29.81 -52.59 -20.18
CA ARG A 251 -31.11 -52.98 -20.79
C ARG A 251 -32.37 -52.30 -20.21
N GLY A 252 -33.31 -51.75 -20.99
CA GLY A 252 -33.44 -51.70 -22.45
C GLY A 252 -34.66 -50.89 -22.93
N SER A 253 -34.64 -50.60 -24.25
CA SER A 253 -35.75 -50.44 -25.22
C SER A 253 -37.07 -49.75 -24.87
N GLY A 254 -37.39 -48.70 -25.64
CA GLY A 254 -38.71 -48.57 -26.30
C GLY A 254 -39.47 -47.26 -26.10
N GLY A 255 -39.89 -46.64 -27.20
CA GLY A 255 -41.19 -45.95 -27.27
C GLY A 255 -41.20 -44.43 -27.32
N SER A 256 -41.42 -43.91 -28.53
CA SER A 256 -42.02 -42.62 -28.88
C SER A 256 -43.32 -42.28 -28.13
N GLN A 257 -43.57 -41.01 -27.79
CA GLN A 257 -44.78 -40.24 -28.20
C GLN A 257 -44.82 -38.81 -27.62
N GLU A 258 -45.46 -37.93 -28.40
CA GLU A 258 -45.82 -36.52 -28.17
C GLU A 258 -46.86 -36.29 -27.06
N ALA A 259 -47.00 -34.99 -26.72
CA ALA A 259 -48.18 -34.26 -26.23
C ALA A 259 -48.68 -34.53 -24.80
N ASP A 260 -48.56 -33.53 -23.92
CA ASP A 260 -49.58 -32.49 -23.67
C ASP A 260 -48.95 -31.27 -22.96
#